data_AF-A0A1G1HDN9-F1
#
_entry.id   AF-A0A1G1HDN9-F1
#
_cell.length_a   1.000
_cell.length_b   1.000
_cell.length_c   1.000
_cell.angle_alpha   90.00
_cell.angle_beta   90.00
_cell.angle_gamma   90.00
#
_symmetry.space_group_name_H-M   'P 1'
#
loop_
_entity.id
_entity.type
_entity.pdbx_description
1 polymer ?
#
loop_
_entity_poly.entity_id
_entity_poly.type
_entity_poly.pdbx_seq_one_letter_code
_entity_poly.pdbx_strand_id
1 'polypeptide(L)' 'MQSAMEISETRTSSATLPHIGQLLVAGEYIMPQDLAFALEHQRHSKERIGEILVNMGALDRKDLDIVLSMQKVLITR' A
#
# COMPACT_ATOMS: atom_id res chain seq x y z
N MET A 1 -7.84 37.27 -7.19
CA MET A 1 -7.88 36.07 -8.05
C MET A 1 -6.55 35.33 -7.94
N GLN A 2 -6.35 34.65 -6.81
CA GLN A 2 -5.30 33.64 -6.64
C GLN A 2 -5.97 32.51 -5.86
N SER A 3 -6.85 31.81 -6.56
CA SER A 3 -7.45 30.56 -6.13
C SER A 3 -6.56 29.42 -6.64
N ALA A 4 -6.50 28.36 -5.86
CA ALA A 4 -5.86 27.07 -6.14
C ALA A 4 -4.36 27.01 -5.85
N MET A 5 -4.01 26.70 -4.59
CA MET A 5 -3.28 25.45 -4.32
C MET A 5 -3.43 25.06 -2.84
N GLU A 6 -4.66 24.78 -2.43
CA GLU A 6 -4.94 24.08 -1.19
C GLU A 6 -4.64 22.59 -1.44
N ILE A 7 -3.38 22.19 -1.23
CA ILE A 7 -3.03 20.78 -1.11
C ILE A 7 -3.46 20.31 0.29
N SER A 8 -4.76 20.05 0.41
CA SER A 8 -5.31 19.34 1.55
C SER A 8 -4.82 17.88 1.57
N GLU A 9 -4.40 17.48 2.77
CA GLU A 9 -4.62 16.16 3.36
C GLU A 9 -3.98 14.96 2.63
N THR A 10 -2.94 14.35 3.19
CA THR A 10 -3.21 13.39 4.28
C THR A 10 -1.96 13.16 5.11
N ARG A 11 -2.05 13.54 6.40
CA ARG A 11 -1.21 12.96 7.44
C ARG A 11 -1.63 11.50 7.57
N THR A 12 -0.93 10.58 6.92
CA THR A 12 -1.13 9.15 7.20
C THR A 12 -0.41 8.81 8.50
N SER A 13 -1.05 9.21 9.60
CA SER A 13 -0.78 8.73 10.94
C SER A 13 -1.22 7.27 11.03
N SER A 14 -0.28 6.34 11.10
CA SER A 14 -0.47 5.12 11.89
C SER A 14 0.89 4.53 12.26
N ALA A 15 1.45 5.07 13.34
CA ALA A 15 2.59 4.48 14.03
C ALA A 15 2.07 3.33 14.92
N THR A 16 1.67 2.20 14.31
CA THR A 16 1.43 0.93 15.01
C THR A 16 1.52 -0.19 13.97
N LEU A 17 2.67 -0.86 13.89
CA LEU A 17 3.07 -1.90 12.92
C LEU A 17 3.18 -1.45 11.45
N PRO A 18 4.26 -1.80 10.73
CA PRO A 18 4.36 -1.51 9.31
C PRO A 18 3.25 -2.27 8.56
N HIS A 19 2.37 -1.54 7.89
CA HIS A 19 1.35 -2.14 7.03
C HIS A 19 2.05 -2.85 5.86
N ILE A 20 1.42 -3.88 5.30
CA ILE A 20 1.98 -4.68 4.19
C ILE A 20 2.51 -3.79 3.04
N GLY A 21 1.82 -2.68 2.75
CA GLY A 21 2.25 -1.72 1.73
C GLY A 21 3.61 -1.08 2.03
N GLN A 22 3.88 -0.71 3.29
CA GLN A 22 5.18 -0.14 3.67
C GLN A 22 6.30 -1.18 3.61
N LEU A 23 6.01 -2.44 3.96
CA LEU A 23 6.96 -3.55 3.80
C LEU A 23 7.31 -3.80 2.33
N LEU A 24 6.33 -3.71 1.44
CA LEU A 24 6.54 -3.86 0.00
C LEU A 24 7.41 -2.75 -0.58
N VAL A 25 7.21 -1.50 -0.14
CA VAL A 25 8.05 -0.37 -0.54
C VAL A 25 9.46 -0.49 0.04
N ALA A 26 9.58 -0.84 1.33
CA ALA A 26 10.88 -0.99 2.00
C ALA A 26 11.70 -2.16 1.44
N GLY A 27 11.03 -3.22 0.96
CA GLY A 27 11.64 -4.35 0.27
C GLY A 27 11.83 -4.15 -1.23
N GLU A 28 11.58 -2.94 -1.75
CA GLU A 28 11.71 -2.59 -3.18
C GLU A 28 10.86 -3.43 -4.13
N TYR A 29 9.82 -4.11 -3.62
CA TYR A 29 8.88 -4.89 -4.44
C TYR A 29 7.95 -4.00 -5.26
N ILE A 30 7.63 -2.81 -4.74
CA ILE A 30 6.78 -1.81 -5.39
C ILE A 30 7.37 -0.43 -5.20
N MET A 31 7.03 0.52 -6.09
CA MET A 31 7.41 1.91 -5.88
C MET A 31 6.44 2.61 -4.92
N PRO A 32 6.89 3.66 -4.19
CA PRO A 32 6.01 4.45 -3.32
C PRO A 32 4.79 5.03 -4.04
N GLN A 33 4.93 5.42 -5.31
CA GLN A 33 3.82 5.92 -6.12
C GLN A 33 2.76 4.85 -6.43
N ASP A 34 3.16 3.59 -6.59
CA ASP A 34 2.23 2.49 -6.86
C ASP A 34 1.40 2.18 -5.62
N LEU A 35 2.03 2.25 -4.45
CA LEU A 35 1.32 2.15 -3.17
C LEU A 35 0.31 3.29 -2.99
N ALA A 36 0.69 4.52 -3.30
CA ALA A 36 -0.22 5.67 -3.22
C ALA A 36 -1.43 5.51 -4.16
N PHE A 37 -1.20 5.06 -5.40
CA PHE A 37 -2.26 4.78 -6.35
C PHE A 37 -3.19 3.66 -5.86
N ALA A 38 -2.61 2.56 -5.36
CA ALA A 38 -3.39 1.45 -4.83
C ALA A 38 -4.22 1.84 -3.61
N LEU A 39 -3.70 2.73 -2.74
CA LEU A 39 -4.43 3.26 -1.58
C LEU A 39 -5.62 4.11 -2.01
N GLU A 40 -5.43 4.99 -2.99
CA GLU A 40 -6.52 5.81 -3.53
C GLU A 40 -7.59 4.91 -4.18
N HIS A 41 -7.18 3.90 -4.95
CA HIS A 41 -8.11 2.93 -5.53
C HIS A 41 -8.86 2.11 -4.47
N GLN A 42 -8.19 1.73 -3.37
CA GLN A 42 -8.82 1.03 -2.25
C GLN A 42 -9.86 1.89 -1.53
N ARG A 43 -9.75 3.22 -1.53
CA ARG A 43 -10.80 4.06 -0.92
C ARG A 43 -12.13 3.94 -1.64
N HIS A 44 -12.10 3.68 -2.94
CA HIS A 44 -13.26 3.64 -3.81
C HIS A 44 -13.69 2.20 -4.16
N SER A 45 -12.83 1.21 -3.89
CA SER A 45 -13.10 -0.22 -4.07
C SER A 45 -13.17 -0.93 -2.71
N LYS A 46 -13.74 -2.15 -2.65
CA LYS A 46 -13.63 -3.01 -1.46
C LYS A 46 -12.47 -4.01 -1.58
N GLU A 47 -11.53 -3.74 -2.48
CA GLU A 47 -10.43 -4.64 -2.79
C GLU A 47 -9.29 -4.50 -1.78
N ARG A 48 -8.48 -5.56 -1.67
CA ARG A 48 -7.31 -5.57 -0.79
C ARG A 48 -6.14 -4.89 -1.51
N ILE A 49 -5.33 -4.12 -0.79
CA ILE A 49 -4.19 -3.39 -1.35
C ILE A 49 -3.26 -4.28 -2.18
N GLY A 50 -2.99 -5.49 -1.70
CA GLY A 50 -2.14 -6.45 -2.41
C GLY A 50 -2.75 -6.92 -3.73
N GLU A 51 -4.06 -7.15 -3.77
CA GLU A 51 -4.75 -7.55 -4.99
C GLU A 51 -4.78 -6.39 -6.01
N ILE A 52 -4.99 -5.16 -5.54
CA ILE A 52 -4.92 -3.97 -6.41
C ILE A 52 -3.52 -3.82 -7.02
N LEU A 53 -2.46 -3.98 -6.22
CA LEU A 53 -1.06 -3.91 -6.68
C LEU A 53 -0.74 -5.00 -7.71
N VAL A 54 -1.29 -6.21 -7.54
CA VAL A 54 -1.15 -7.29 -8.53
C VAL A 54 -1.94 -6.99 -9.80
N ASN A 55 -3.18 -6.52 -9.68
CA ASN A 55 -4.06 -6.21 -10.81
C ASN A 55 -3.50 -5.08 -11.69
N MET A 56 -2.81 -4.10 -11.11
CA MET A 56 -2.15 -3.02 -11.85
C MET A 56 -0.77 -3.42 -12.41
N GLY A 57 -0.27 -4.62 -12.10
CA GLY A 57 1.05 -5.11 -12.53
C GLY A 57 2.23 -4.52 -11.75
N ALA A 58 1.99 -3.82 -10.64
CA ALA A 58 3.02 -3.25 -9.79
C ALA A 58 3.68 -4.30 -8.87
N LEU A 59 3.00 -5.41 -8.60
CA LEU A 59 3.48 -6.50 -7.75
C LEU A 59 3.19 -7.85 -8.38
N ASP A 60 4.13 -8.79 -8.37
CA ASP A 60 3.86 -10.17 -8.78
C ASP A 60 3.01 -10.88 -7.71
N ARG A 61 2.08 -11.72 -8.14
CA ARG A 61 1.26 -12.55 -7.24
C ARG A 61 2.12 -13.41 -6.31
N LYS A 62 3.23 -13.95 -6.81
CA LYS A 62 4.16 -14.79 -6.03
C LYS A 62 4.81 -13.98 -4.90
N ASP A 63 5.22 -12.74 -5.20
CA ASP A 63 5.85 -11.86 -4.22
C ASP A 63 4.85 -11.42 -3.16
N LEU A 64 3.61 -11.13 -3.56
CA LEU A 64 2.52 -10.88 -2.62
C LEU A 64 2.32 -12.05 -1.64
N ASP A 65 2.29 -13.29 -2.14
CA ASP A 65 2.10 -14.47 -1.32
C ASP A 65 3.26 -14.69 -0.31
N ILE A 66 4.50 -14.39 -0.71
CA ILE A 66 5.67 -14.43 0.17
C ILE A 66 5.51 -13.42 1.31
N VAL A 67 5.23 -12.17 0.98
CA VAL A 67 5.14 -11.08 1.97
C VAL A 67 3.94 -11.29 2.90
N LEU A 68 2.80 -11.79 2.39
CA LEU A 68 1.65 -12.17 3.21
C LEU A 68 1.97 -13.33 4.17
N SER A 69 2.78 -14.29 3.73
CA SER A 69 3.21 -15.40 4.59
C SER A 69 4.10 -14.91 5.72
N MET A 70 5.01 -13.98 5.45
CA MET A 70 5.84 -13.33 6.48
C MET A 70 4.98 -12.52 7.47
N GLN A 71 3.97 -11.81 7.00
CA GLN A 71 3.05 -11.04 7.86
C GLN A 71 2.30 -11.94 8.86
N LYS A 72 1.81 -13.11 8.44
CA LYS A 72 1.10 -14.06 9.33
C LYS A 72 1.98 -14.57 10.46
N VAL A 73 3.26 -14.80 10.19
CA VAL A 73 4.23 -15.25 11.19
C VAL A 73 4.49 -14.16 12.24
N LEU A 74 4.50 -12.90 11.83
CA LEU A 74 4.77 -11.76 12.72
C LEU A 74 3.59 -11.37 13.62
N ILE A 75 2.35 -11.65 13.20
CA ILE A 75 1.12 -11.30 13.96
C ILE A 75 0.74 -12.40 14.99
N THR A 76 1.31 -13.60 14.88
CA THR A 76 0.96 -14.74 15.75
C THR A 76 1.78 -14.76 17.06
N ARG A 77 2.00 -13.62 17.72
CA ARG A 77 2.67 -13.56 19.04
C ARG A 77 1.89 -12.74 20.06
#